data_AF-A0A672UU03-F1
#
_entry.id   AF-A0A672UU03-F1
#
_cell.length_a   1.000
_cell.length_b   1.000
_cell.length_c   1.000
_cell.angle_alpha   90.00
_cell.angle_beta   90.00
_cell.angle_gamma   90.00
#
_symmetry.space_group_name_H-M   'P 1'
#
loop_
_entity.id
_entity.type
_entity.pdbx_description
1 polymer ?
#
loop_
_entity_poly.entity_id
_entity_poly.type
_entity_poly.pdbx_seq_one_letter_code
_entity_poly.pdbx_strand_id
1 'polypeptide(L)'
;MKAVIWTDVFQVFVMLSGFLAIIIRGVLLVGGPTMVLAIAANGSRVNLADFNPDPRSRYTVWTFLVGGTLVWLSMYGVNQAQVQRYVACRTEREARMALLVNQVGLFCIVSSAVACGLVMFALYKDCDPLLAGYISAPDQYMPYLVLDIFKTSPGVPGLFLACAYSGTLSTASTSINAMAAVTVEDLIKPRLPALAPQRLTLISKGLCEWAREPCHAELCHPCPVLHPQPSWVTSMPSPTCTMGRWGPSPQWWPGSCSAPCQVRLGARQGYDPAPGWGPMFPPPSQPIPMAPPFRQG
;
A
#
# COMPACT_ATOMS: atom_id res chain seq x y z
N MET A 1 7.97 20.40 -5.79
CA MET A 1 6.77 19.93 -6.51
C MET A 1 7.11 19.03 -7.71
N LYS A 2 7.96 19.45 -8.67
CA LYS A 2 8.25 18.63 -9.87
C LYS A 2 8.74 17.19 -9.59
N ALA A 3 9.64 17.01 -8.61
CA ALA A 3 10.15 15.69 -8.24
C ALA A 3 9.07 14.76 -7.66
N VAL A 4 8.18 15.30 -6.82
CA VAL A 4 7.07 14.56 -6.19
C VAL A 4 6.06 14.08 -7.22
N ILE A 5 5.77 14.90 -8.23
CA ILE A 5 4.86 14.53 -9.32
C ILE A 5 5.42 13.35 -10.12
N TRP A 6 6.73 13.34 -10.39
CA TRP A 6 7.37 12.24 -11.10
C TRP A 6 7.36 10.93 -10.29
N THR A 7 7.54 11.00 -8.97
CA THR A 7 7.43 9.81 -8.11
C THR A 7 6.00 9.27 -8.06
N ASP A 8 4.99 10.14 -8.03
CA ASP A 8 3.58 9.73 -8.06
C ASP A 8 3.23 9.03 -9.39
N VAL A 9 3.72 9.58 -10.52
CA VAL A 9 3.53 8.96 -11.85
C VAL A 9 4.17 7.57 -11.89
N PHE A 10 5.43 7.45 -11.45
CA PHE A 10 6.12 6.16 -11.38
C PHE A 10 5.36 5.15 -10.51
N GLN A 11 4.86 5.58 -9.34
CA GLN A 11 4.11 4.72 -8.44
C GLN A 11 2.82 4.18 -9.10
N VAL A 12 2.09 5.00 -9.85
CA VAL A 12 0.89 4.56 -10.58
C VAL A 12 1.23 3.48 -11.61
N PHE A 13 2.33 3.64 -12.36
CA PHE A 13 2.78 2.62 -13.32
C PHE A 13 3.15 1.30 -12.64
N VAL A 14 3.86 1.36 -11.51
CA VAL A 14 4.24 0.15 -10.76
C VAL A 14 3.00 -0.53 -10.16
N MET A 15 2.05 0.23 -9.61
CA MET A 15 0.80 -0.32 -9.07
C MET A 15 -0.04 -1.00 -10.16
N LEU A 16 -0.23 -0.36 -11.31
CA LEU A 16 -1.00 -0.93 -12.42
C LEU A 16 -0.34 -2.19 -12.99
N SER A 17 0.98 -2.17 -13.18
CA SER A 17 1.71 -3.36 -13.65
C SER A 17 1.66 -4.51 -12.63
N GLY A 18 1.71 -4.20 -11.34
CA GLY A 18 1.52 -5.17 -10.26
C GLY A 18 0.14 -5.83 -10.29
N PHE A 19 -0.93 -5.03 -10.37
CA PHE A 19 -2.29 -5.58 -10.48
C PHE A 19 -2.47 -6.44 -11.73
N LEU A 20 -1.97 -5.99 -12.90
CA LEU A 20 -2.01 -6.79 -14.12
C LEU A 20 -1.26 -8.11 -13.96
N ALA A 21 -0.08 -8.10 -13.33
CA ALA A 21 0.69 -9.31 -13.10
C ALA A 21 -0.04 -10.30 -12.17
N ILE A 22 -0.68 -9.80 -11.11
CA ILE A 22 -1.52 -10.60 -10.20
C ILE A 22 -2.70 -11.20 -10.96
N ILE A 23 -3.42 -10.40 -11.75
CA ILE A 23 -4.57 -10.87 -12.54
C ILE A 23 -4.13 -11.96 -13.51
N ILE A 24 -3.08 -11.72 -14.31
CA ILE A 24 -2.62 -12.68 -15.32
C ILE A 24 -2.21 -13.99 -14.65
N ARG A 25 -1.35 -13.94 -13.62
CA ARG A 25 -0.88 -15.15 -12.95
C ARG A 25 -2.00 -15.86 -12.19
N GLY A 26 -2.84 -15.15 -11.46
CA GLY A 26 -3.93 -15.76 -10.72
C GLY A 26 -5.00 -16.37 -11.64
N VAL A 27 -5.32 -15.73 -12.76
CA VAL A 27 -6.21 -16.32 -13.78
C VAL A 27 -5.63 -17.61 -14.37
N LEU A 28 -4.32 -17.65 -14.64
CA LEU A 28 -3.65 -18.86 -15.12
C LEU A 28 -3.69 -19.99 -14.08
N LEU A 29 -3.52 -19.68 -12.79
CA LEU A 29 -3.58 -20.65 -11.69
C LEU A 29 -4.99 -21.23 -11.50
N VAL A 30 -6.04 -20.42 -11.68
CA VAL A 30 -7.44 -20.87 -11.58
C VAL A 30 -7.87 -21.70 -12.81
N GLY A 31 -7.13 -21.62 -13.93
CA GLY A 31 -7.44 -22.34 -15.16
C GLY A 31 -8.21 -21.51 -16.20
N GLY A 32 -8.20 -20.18 -16.09
CA GLY A 32 -8.71 -19.26 -17.11
C GLY A 32 -9.73 -18.23 -16.59
N PRO A 33 -9.96 -17.15 -17.35
CA PRO A 33 -10.77 -16.01 -16.90
C PRO A 33 -12.26 -16.37 -16.77
N THR A 34 -12.75 -17.27 -17.62
CA THR A 34 -14.12 -17.79 -17.57
C THR A 34 -14.37 -18.57 -16.29
N MET A 35 -13.38 -19.35 -15.83
CA MET A 35 -13.47 -20.12 -14.59
C MET A 35 -13.51 -19.20 -13.37
N VAL A 36 -12.68 -18.14 -13.34
CA VAL A 36 -12.71 -17.12 -12.28
C VAL A 36 -14.10 -16.47 -12.18
N LEU A 37 -14.68 -16.07 -13.31
CA LEU A 37 -16.02 -15.46 -13.34
C LEU A 37 -17.11 -16.46 -12.94
N ALA A 38 -17.03 -17.72 -13.38
CA ALA A 38 -17.99 -18.75 -13.02
C ALA A 38 -17.96 -19.05 -11.51
N ILE A 39 -16.77 -19.16 -10.91
CA ILE A 39 -16.59 -19.33 -9.47
C ILE A 39 -17.15 -18.13 -8.71
N ALA A 40 -16.84 -16.91 -9.16
CA ALA A 40 -17.31 -15.69 -8.50
C ALA A 40 -18.85 -15.53 -8.58
N ALA A 41 -19.44 -15.88 -9.72
CA ALA A 41 -20.90 -15.87 -9.90
C ALA A 41 -21.57 -16.92 -9.01
N ASN A 42 -21.05 -18.15 -8.97
CA ASN A 42 -21.58 -19.22 -8.12
C ASN A 42 -21.42 -18.91 -6.62
N GLY A 43 -20.34 -18.24 -6.24
CA GLY A 43 -20.11 -17.74 -4.88
C GLY A 43 -20.95 -16.53 -4.49
N SER A 44 -21.92 -16.10 -5.31
CA SER A 44 -22.76 -14.90 -5.10
C SER A 44 -21.97 -13.60 -4.92
N ARG A 45 -20.73 -13.54 -5.43
CA ARG A 45 -19.85 -12.36 -5.33
C ARG A 45 -20.10 -11.34 -6.43
N VAL A 46 -20.78 -11.73 -7.51
CA VAL A 46 -21.11 -10.86 -8.65
C VAL A 46 -22.61 -10.54 -8.64
N ASN A 47 -23.01 -9.65 -7.75
CA ASN A 47 -24.38 -9.12 -7.68
C ASN A 47 -24.40 -7.67 -8.15
N LEU A 48 -24.47 -7.47 -9.48
CA LEU A 48 -24.43 -6.14 -10.09
C LEU A 48 -25.80 -5.43 -10.12
N ALA A 49 -26.88 -6.14 -9.80
CA ALA A 49 -28.25 -5.71 -10.03
C ALA A 49 -29.16 -5.87 -8.79
N ASP A 50 -28.65 -5.55 -7.60
CA ASP A 50 -29.49 -5.45 -6.39
C ASP A 50 -30.11 -4.04 -6.29
N PHE A 51 -31.39 -3.94 -6.68
CA PHE A 51 -32.17 -2.69 -6.69
C PHE A 51 -32.95 -2.44 -5.40
N ASN A 52 -32.66 -3.16 -4.32
CA ASN A 52 -33.35 -2.98 -3.05
C ASN A 52 -33.16 -1.53 -2.51
N PRO A 53 -34.25 -0.77 -2.29
CA PRO A 53 -34.16 0.61 -1.80
C PRO A 53 -33.91 0.72 -0.28
N ASP A 54 -33.77 -0.39 0.46
CA ASP A 54 -33.49 -0.34 1.90
C ASP A 54 -32.14 0.34 2.18
N PRO A 55 -32.11 1.51 2.87
CA PRO A 55 -30.88 2.24 3.16
C PRO A 55 -29.94 1.52 4.14
N ARG A 56 -30.41 0.45 4.81
CA ARG A 56 -29.57 -0.40 5.67
C ARG A 56 -28.78 -1.43 4.87
N SER A 57 -29.18 -1.71 3.63
CA SER A 57 -28.43 -2.63 2.77
C SER A 57 -27.15 -1.93 2.27
N ARG A 58 -25.99 -2.49 2.63
CA ARG A 58 -24.69 -1.86 2.40
C ARG A 58 -24.32 -1.77 0.91
N TYR A 59 -24.74 -2.76 0.12
CA TYR A 59 -24.34 -2.92 -1.28
C TYR A 59 -25.57 -3.04 -2.18
N THR A 60 -26.14 -1.91 -2.57
CA THR A 60 -27.24 -1.84 -3.56
C THR A 60 -26.91 -0.82 -4.62
N VAL A 61 -27.59 -0.90 -5.76
CA VAL A 61 -27.46 0.09 -6.83
C VAL A 61 -27.69 1.51 -6.29
N TRP A 62 -28.60 1.68 -5.33
CA TRP A 62 -28.90 2.97 -4.71
C TRP A 62 -27.77 3.48 -3.81
N THR A 63 -27.18 2.62 -2.97
CA THR A 63 -26.05 3.05 -2.12
C THR A 63 -24.81 3.37 -2.95
N PHE A 64 -24.57 2.64 -4.04
CA PHE A 64 -23.48 2.96 -4.98
C PHE A 64 -23.74 4.24 -5.77
N LEU A 65 -24.94 4.44 -6.31
CA LEU A 65 -25.25 5.64 -7.10
C LEU A 65 -25.33 6.88 -6.23
N VAL A 66 -26.20 6.90 -5.21
CA VAL A 66 -26.41 8.09 -4.39
C VAL A 66 -25.25 8.28 -3.43
N GLY A 67 -24.93 7.25 -2.64
CA GLY A 67 -23.85 7.30 -1.66
C GLY A 67 -22.48 7.50 -2.32
N GLY A 68 -22.18 6.75 -3.38
CA GLY A 68 -20.95 6.92 -4.15
C GLY A 68 -20.84 8.32 -4.75
N THR A 69 -21.89 8.84 -5.40
CA THR A 69 -21.85 10.19 -5.97
C THR A 69 -21.61 11.26 -4.91
N LEU A 70 -22.26 11.19 -3.75
CA LEU A 70 -22.06 12.15 -2.66
C LEU A 70 -20.63 12.06 -2.09
N VAL A 71 -20.10 10.85 -1.89
CA VAL A 71 -18.73 10.65 -1.43
C VAL A 71 -17.74 11.23 -2.44
N TRP A 72 -17.84 10.88 -3.72
CA TRP A 72 -16.93 11.39 -4.75
C TRP A 72 -17.06 12.90 -4.96
N LEU A 73 -18.28 13.44 -4.91
CA LEU A 73 -18.52 14.87 -4.97
C LEU A 73 -17.87 15.59 -3.79
N SER A 74 -17.97 15.07 -2.57
CA SER A 74 -17.29 15.67 -1.43
C SER A 74 -15.76 15.58 -1.55
N MET A 75 -15.23 14.44 -2.00
CA MET A 75 -13.79 14.23 -2.15
C MET A 75 -13.15 15.17 -3.17
N TYR A 76 -13.85 15.54 -4.24
CA TYR A 76 -13.32 16.42 -5.29
C TYR A 76 -13.82 17.88 -5.19
N GLY A 77 -14.99 18.10 -4.61
CA GLY A 77 -15.62 19.41 -4.52
C GLY A 77 -15.23 20.22 -3.29
N VAL A 78 -15.05 19.59 -2.12
CA VAL A 78 -14.79 20.30 -0.85
C VAL A 78 -13.47 19.92 -0.18
N ASN A 79 -12.78 18.88 -0.66
CA ASN A 79 -11.51 18.48 -0.06
C ASN A 79 -10.41 19.50 -0.38
N GLN A 80 -9.87 20.13 0.67
CA GLN A 80 -8.84 21.15 0.55
C GLN A 80 -7.60 20.70 -0.24
N ALA A 81 -7.19 19.43 -0.09
CA ALA A 81 -6.05 18.90 -0.83
C ALA A 81 -6.27 18.91 -2.35
N GLN A 82 -7.51 18.71 -2.79
CA GLN A 82 -7.88 18.67 -4.20
C GLN A 82 -8.09 20.09 -4.74
N VAL A 83 -8.78 20.96 -3.98
CA VAL A 83 -8.98 22.37 -4.35
C VAL A 83 -7.64 23.07 -4.62
N GLN A 84 -6.63 22.85 -3.76
CA GLN A 84 -5.29 23.41 -3.94
C GLN A 84 -4.62 22.97 -5.25
N ARG A 85 -4.87 21.74 -5.72
CA ARG A 85 -4.32 21.24 -6.99
C ARG A 85 -4.94 21.96 -8.19
N TYR A 86 -6.22 22.30 -8.13
CA TYR A 86 -6.90 23.00 -9.22
C TYR A 86 -6.50 24.46 -9.32
N VAL A 87 -6.36 25.14 -8.17
CA VAL A 87 -5.96 26.55 -8.10
C VAL A 87 -4.49 26.74 -8.53
N ALA A 88 -3.67 25.69 -8.47
CA ALA A 88 -2.28 25.73 -8.94
C ALA A 88 -2.14 25.60 -10.48
N CYS A 89 -3.21 25.24 -11.21
CA CYS A 89 -3.19 25.18 -12.67
C CYS A 89 -3.19 26.58 -13.29
N ARG A 90 -2.58 26.74 -14.49
CA ARG A 90 -2.47 28.06 -15.14
C ARG A 90 -3.79 28.52 -15.75
N THR A 91 -4.63 27.57 -16.15
CA THR A 91 -5.93 27.84 -16.76
C THR A 91 -7.00 26.87 -16.25
N GLU A 92 -8.26 27.30 -16.32
CA GLU A 92 -9.41 26.44 -15.96
C GLU A 92 -9.50 25.20 -16.84
N ARG A 93 -9.17 25.32 -18.13
CA ARG A 93 -9.17 24.19 -19.07
C ARG A 93 -8.14 23.14 -18.68
N GLU A 94 -6.95 23.54 -18.26
CA GLU A 94 -5.92 22.63 -17.74
C GLU A 94 -6.39 21.93 -16.46
N ALA A 95 -7.02 22.66 -15.53
CA ALA A 95 -7.55 22.07 -14.30
C ALA A 95 -8.64 21.02 -14.59
N ARG A 96 -9.58 21.31 -15.49
CA ARG A 96 -10.61 20.36 -15.94
C ARG A 96 -9.99 19.13 -16.61
N MET A 97 -8.96 19.31 -17.44
CA MET A 97 -8.29 18.20 -18.11
C MET A 97 -7.52 17.32 -17.10
N ALA A 98 -6.82 17.93 -16.14
CA ALA A 98 -6.13 17.22 -15.08
C ALA A 98 -7.09 16.38 -14.22
N LEU A 99 -8.27 16.94 -13.91
CA LEU A 99 -9.37 16.23 -13.24
C LEU A 99 -9.85 15.01 -14.02
N LEU A 100 -10.09 15.15 -15.32
CA LEU A 100 -10.54 14.05 -16.18
C LEU A 100 -9.49 12.94 -16.27
N VAL A 101 -8.22 13.29 -16.46
CA VAL A 101 -7.11 12.31 -16.49
C VAL A 101 -7.01 11.57 -15.16
N ASN A 102 -7.14 12.28 -14.04
CA ASN A 102 -7.17 11.67 -12.72
C ASN A 102 -8.33 10.69 -12.56
N GLN A 103 -9.54 11.04 -13.03
CA GLN A 103 -10.68 10.12 -12.96
C GLN A 103 -10.52 8.87 -13.80
N VAL A 104 -9.95 8.98 -15.01
CA VAL A 104 -9.65 7.81 -15.84
C VAL A 104 -8.62 6.91 -15.15
N GLY A 105 -7.55 7.50 -14.60
CA GLY A 105 -6.52 6.74 -13.87
C GLY A 105 -7.08 6.00 -12.65
N LEU A 106 -7.92 6.68 -11.86
CA LEU A 106 -8.58 6.10 -10.71
C LEU A 106 -9.54 4.97 -11.10
N PHE A 107 -10.32 5.16 -12.17
CA PHE A 107 -11.20 4.11 -12.69
C PHE A 107 -10.42 2.86 -13.09
N CYS A 108 -9.28 3.03 -13.78
CA CYS A 108 -8.40 1.91 -14.15
C CYS A 108 -7.86 1.17 -12.92
N ILE A 109 -7.35 1.90 -11.92
CA ILE A 109 -6.81 1.31 -10.69
C ILE A 109 -7.90 0.56 -9.93
N VAL A 110 -9.05 1.18 -9.68
CA VAL A 110 -10.16 0.56 -8.95
C VAL A 110 -10.69 -0.68 -9.68
N SER A 111 -10.85 -0.61 -11.01
CA SER A 111 -11.29 -1.76 -11.80
C SER A 111 -10.30 -2.92 -11.74
N SER A 112 -8.99 -2.63 -11.80
CA SER A 112 -7.95 -3.65 -11.66
C SER A 112 -7.91 -4.25 -10.25
N ALA A 113 -8.14 -3.46 -9.20
CA ALA A 113 -8.22 -3.95 -7.83
C ALA A 113 -9.44 -4.86 -7.63
N VAL A 114 -10.59 -4.52 -8.19
CA VAL A 114 -11.79 -5.38 -8.17
C VAL A 114 -11.51 -6.71 -8.88
N ALA A 115 -10.88 -6.67 -10.06
CA ALA A 115 -10.49 -7.89 -10.77
C ALA A 115 -9.52 -8.77 -9.97
N CYS A 116 -8.52 -8.17 -9.31
CA CYS A 116 -7.66 -8.91 -8.37
C CYS A 116 -8.47 -9.54 -7.23
N GLY A 117 -9.45 -8.83 -6.68
CA GLY A 117 -10.33 -9.34 -5.62
C GLY A 117 -11.15 -10.57 -6.06
N LEU A 118 -11.65 -10.58 -7.30
CA LEU A 118 -12.35 -11.74 -7.87
C LEU A 118 -11.41 -12.94 -8.06
N VAL A 119 -10.19 -12.69 -8.55
CA VAL A 119 -9.17 -13.74 -8.72
C VAL A 119 -8.76 -14.32 -7.36
N MET A 120 -8.56 -13.46 -6.36
CA MET A 120 -8.26 -13.85 -4.99
C MET A 120 -9.36 -14.74 -4.40
N PHE A 121 -10.63 -14.34 -4.57
CA PHE A 121 -11.76 -15.16 -4.15
C PHE A 121 -11.77 -16.52 -4.84
N ALA A 122 -11.49 -16.55 -6.14
CA ALA A 122 -11.45 -17.81 -6.89
C ALA A 122 -10.31 -18.74 -6.46
N LEU A 123 -9.14 -18.19 -6.07
CA LEU A 123 -7.99 -18.95 -5.58
C LEU A 123 -8.21 -19.51 -4.16
N TYR A 124 -8.81 -18.71 -3.27
CA TYR A 124 -8.96 -19.05 -1.86
C TYR A 124 -10.36 -19.54 -1.48
N LYS A 125 -11.19 -19.93 -2.46
CA LYS A 125 -12.57 -20.41 -2.20
C LYS A 125 -12.61 -21.66 -1.30
N ASP A 126 -11.63 -22.55 -1.44
CA ASP A 126 -11.58 -23.85 -0.75
C ASP A 126 -10.69 -23.80 0.50
N CYS A 127 -9.76 -22.85 0.57
CA CYS A 127 -8.83 -22.66 1.68
C CYS A 127 -8.65 -21.17 1.94
N ASP A 128 -9.41 -20.64 2.90
CA ASP A 128 -9.32 -19.24 3.29
C ASP A 128 -8.10 -19.02 4.19
N PRO A 129 -7.11 -18.18 3.79
CA PRO A 129 -5.92 -17.95 4.59
C PRO A 129 -6.17 -17.25 5.93
N LEU A 130 -7.29 -16.55 6.10
CA LEU A 130 -7.69 -15.97 7.39
C LEU A 130 -8.15 -17.06 8.36
N LEU A 131 -9.03 -17.97 7.90
CA LEU A 131 -9.51 -19.09 8.72
C LEU A 131 -8.42 -20.12 9.00
N ALA A 132 -7.48 -20.30 8.07
CA ALA A 132 -6.33 -21.17 8.21
C ALA A 132 -5.24 -20.60 9.16
N GLY A 133 -5.38 -19.35 9.62
CA GLY A 133 -4.43 -18.72 10.54
C GLY A 133 -3.13 -18.23 9.88
N TYR A 134 -3.06 -18.16 8.55
CA TYR A 134 -1.92 -17.56 7.85
C TYR A 134 -1.92 -16.03 7.92
N ILE A 135 -3.09 -15.45 8.16
CA ILE A 135 -3.36 -14.02 8.20
C ILE A 135 -4.16 -13.70 9.47
N SER A 136 -3.89 -12.56 10.10
CA SER A 136 -4.62 -12.13 11.31
C SER A 136 -5.72 -11.11 11.02
N ALA A 137 -5.65 -10.40 9.89
CA ALA A 137 -6.59 -9.33 9.55
C ALA A 137 -6.94 -9.33 8.05
N PRO A 138 -8.19 -8.96 7.67
CA PRO A 138 -8.60 -8.92 6.26
C PRO A 138 -7.73 -8.03 5.36
N ASP A 139 -7.13 -6.96 5.90
CA ASP A 139 -6.29 -6.05 5.09
C ASP A 139 -4.98 -6.70 4.60
N GLN A 140 -4.62 -7.86 5.15
CA GLN A 140 -3.41 -8.60 4.79
C GLN A 140 -3.64 -9.61 3.64
N TYR A 141 -4.87 -9.78 3.14
CA TYR A 141 -5.17 -10.68 2.02
C TYR A 141 -4.36 -10.34 0.76
N MET A 142 -4.34 -9.07 0.37
CA MET A 142 -3.61 -8.62 -0.82
C MET A 142 -2.10 -8.82 -0.70
N PRO A 143 -1.44 -8.39 0.39
CA PRO A 143 -0.04 -8.70 0.62
C PRO A 143 0.29 -10.19 0.60
N TYR A 144 -0.55 -11.01 1.23
CA TYR A 144 -0.37 -12.46 1.24
C TYR A 144 -0.48 -13.06 -0.15
N LEU A 145 -1.51 -12.67 -0.92
CA LEU A 145 -1.72 -13.13 -2.30
C LEU A 145 -0.51 -12.84 -3.19
N VAL A 146 0.07 -11.64 -3.08
CA VAL A 146 1.24 -11.27 -3.87
C VAL A 146 2.45 -12.11 -3.49
N LEU A 147 2.66 -12.33 -2.19
CA LEU A 147 3.74 -13.20 -1.71
C LEU A 147 3.55 -14.65 -2.17
N ASP A 148 2.31 -15.12 -2.23
CA ASP A 148 1.94 -16.49 -2.63
C ASP A 148 2.11 -16.73 -4.14
N ILE A 149 1.61 -15.81 -4.98
CA ILE A 149 1.67 -15.93 -6.44
C ILE A 149 3.10 -15.77 -6.97
N PHE A 150 3.91 -14.91 -6.36
CA PHE A 150 5.25 -14.56 -6.85
C PHE A 150 6.38 -15.17 -6.02
N LYS A 151 6.14 -16.30 -5.33
CA LYS A 151 7.16 -17.04 -4.55
C LYS A 151 8.45 -17.31 -5.34
N THR A 152 8.34 -17.51 -6.65
CA THR A 152 9.47 -17.83 -7.54
C THR A 152 10.25 -16.62 -8.05
N SER A 153 9.76 -15.39 -7.83
CA SER A 153 10.34 -14.17 -8.38
C SER A 153 10.69 -13.19 -7.25
N PRO A 154 11.85 -13.37 -6.61
CA PRO A 154 12.28 -12.49 -5.53
C PRO A 154 12.42 -11.05 -6.05
N GLY A 155 11.80 -10.09 -5.36
CA GLY A 155 11.84 -8.67 -5.70
C GLY A 155 10.51 -8.09 -6.20
N VAL A 156 9.71 -8.85 -6.96
CA VAL A 156 8.40 -8.36 -7.47
C VAL A 156 7.41 -8.09 -6.33
N PRO A 157 7.24 -8.99 -5.33
CA PRO A 157 6.41 -8.72 -4.17
C PRO A 157 6.87 -7.51 -3.36
N GLY A 158 8.19 -7.40 -3.14
CA GLY A 158 8.78 -6.31 -2.37
C GLY A 158 8.56 -4.96 -3.04
N LEU A 159 8.72 -4.89 -4.36
CA LEU A 159 8.46 -3.68 -5.13
C LEU A 159 6.98 -3.28 -5.08
N PHE A 160 6.07 -4.24 -5.25
CA PHE A 160 4.62 -3.98 -5.19
C PHE A 160 4.21 -3.45 -3.81
N LEU A 161 4.63 -4.12 -2.74
CA LEU A 161 4.32 -3.72 -1.37
C LEU A 161 4.93 -2.35 -1.05
N ALA A 162 6.19 -2.12 -1.40
CA ALA A 162 6.84 -0.82 -1.20
C ALA A 162 6.08 0.31 -1.90
N CYS A 163 5.63 0.11 -3.15
CA CYS A 163 4.84 1.11 -3.88
C CYS A 163 3.45 1.32 -3.26
N ALA A 164 2.78 0.25 -2.80
CA ALA A 164 1.48 0.36 -2.13
C ALA A 164 1.58 1.18 -0.83
N TYR A 165 2.56 0.85 0.03
CA TYR A 165 2.80 1.59 1.27
C TYR A 165 3.23 3.04 0.98
N SER A 166 4.12 3.26 0.01
CA SER A 166 4.49 4.61 -0.45
C SER A 166 3.26 5.44 -0.85
N GLY A 167 2.32 4.84 -1.57
CA GLY A 167 1.11 5.54 -2.00
C GLY A 167 0.18 5.92 -0.88
N THR A 168 -0.03 5.00 0.06
CA THR A 168 -0.80 5.27 1.28
C THR A 168 -0.15 6.37 2.10
N LEU A 169 1.17 6.33 2.28
CA LEU A 169 1.93 7.35 3.02
C LEU A 169 1.87 8.74 2.33
N SER A 170 1.97 8.79 1.00
CA SER A 170 1.84 10.04 0.23
C SER A 170 0.45 10.66 0.41
N THR A 171 -0.59 9.82 0.38
CA THR A 171 -1.99 10.25 0.58
C THR A 171 -2.21 10.75 2.01
N ALA A 172 -1.75 10.00 3.02
CA ALA A 172 -1.83 10.39 4.42
C ALA A 172 -1.08 11.69 4.72
N SER A 173 0.11 11.87 4.14
CA SER A 173 0.86 13.12 4.26
C SER A 173 0.10 14.31 3.66
N THR A 174 -0.55 14.10 2.50
CA THR A 174 -1.36 15.13 1.84
C THR A 174 -2.58 15.51 2.68
N SER A 175 -3.30 14.54 3.26
CA SER A 175 -4.46 14.83 4.11
C SER A 175 -4.07 15.56 5.39
N ILE A 176 -2.97 15.17 6.04
CA ILE A 176 -2.43 15.86 7.23
C ILE A 176 -2.08 17.31 6.91
N ASN A 177 -1.38 17.55 5.79
CA ASN A 177 -1.02 18.91 5.38
C ASN A 177 -2.28 19.75 5.08
N ALA A 178 -3.30 19.16 4.46
CA ALA A 178 -4.57 19.84 4.21
C ALA A 178 -5.32 20.18 5.51
N MET A 179 -5.39 19.24 6.47
CA MET A 179 -6.02 19.48 7.77
C MET A 179 -5.30 20.57 8.56
N ALA A 180 -3.96 20.59 8.55
CA ALA A 180 -3.18 21.64 9.19
C ALA A 180 -3.42 23.01 8.54
N ALA A 181 -3.51 23.06 7.21
CA ALA A 181 -3.82 24.30 6.48
C ALA A 181 -5.22 24.84 6.83
N VAL A 182 -6.24 23.97 6.83
CA VAL A 182 -7.61 24.33 7.24
C VAL A 182 -7.64 24.81 8.68
N THR A 183 -6.96 24.13 9.60
CA THR A 183 -6.87 24.54 11.01
C THR A 183 -6.27 25.94 11.16
N VAL A 184 -5.19 26.23 10.43
CA VAL A 184 -4.51 27.52 10.52
C VAL A 184 -5.35 28.65 9.92
N GLU A 185 -5.89 28.46 8.72
CA GLU A 185 -6.67 29.50 8.02
C GLU A 185 -8.05 29.73 8.66
N ASP A 186 -8.74 28.67 9.12
CA ASP A 186 -10.12 28.79 9.59
C ASP A 186 -10.24 28.96 11.10
N LEU A 187 -9.31 28.44 11.91
CA LEU A 187 -9.41 28.51 13.38
C LEU A 187 -8.41 29.47 14.02
N ILE A 188 -7.18 29.53 13.52
CA ILE A 188 -6.10 30.31 14.16
C ILE A 188 -6.10 31.76 13.67
N LYS A 189 -6.10 31.96 12.35
CA LYS A 189 -6.02 33.29 11.73
C LYS A 189 -7.18 34.22 12.10
N PRO A 190 -8.45 33.77 12.20
CA PRO A 190 -9.54 34.65 12.62
C PRO A 190 -9.47 35.02 14.11
N ARG A 191 -8.93 34.13 14.96
CA ARG A 191 -8.79 34.36 16.40
C ARG A 191 -7.56 35.18 16.76
N LEU A 192 -6.53 35.15 15.92
CA LEU A 192 -5.28 35.83 16.15
C LEU A 192 -4.77 36.54 14.87
N PRO A 193 -5.45 37.62 14.44
CA PRO A 193 -5.16 38.30 13.17
C PRO A 193 -3.80 39.00 13.11
N ALA A 194 -3.15 39.22 14.26
CA ALA A 194 -1.87 39.93 14.36
C ALA A 194 -0.63 39.02 14.19
N LEU A 195 -0.78 37.71 13.95
CA LEU A 195 0.39 36.84 13.80
C LEU A 195 1.08 37.03 12.44
N ALA A 196 2.40 37.12 12.50
CA ALA A 196 3.25 37.15 11.32
C ALA A 196 3.14 35.84 10.50
N PRO A 197 3.19 35.89 9.15
CA PRO A 197 3.08 34.72 8.27
C PRO A 197 4.08 33.59 8.57
N GLN A 198 5.26 33.98 9.06
CA GLN A 198 6.31 33.03 9.46
C GLN A 198 5.91 32.18 10.67
N ARG A 199 5.18 32.76 11.64
CA ARG A 199 4.68 32.03 12.82
C ARG A 199 3.53 31.10 12.45
N LEU A 200 2.64 31.51 11.53
CA LEU A 200 1.57 30.63 11.00
C LEU A 200 2.15 29.39 10.31
N THR A 201 3.21 29.58 9.52
CA THR A 201 3.91 28.47 8.86
C THR A 201 4.56 27.53 9.87
N LEU A 202 5.11 28.08 10.96
CA LEU A 202 5.72 27.29 12.04
C LEU A 202 4.68 26.48 12.81
N ILE A 203 3.51 27.08 13.09
CA ILE A 203 2.37 26.40 13.73
C ILE A 203 1.83 25.30 12.82
N SER A 204 1.68 25.56 11.52
CA SER A 204 1.27 24.55 10.54
C SER A 204 2.23 23.35 10.52
N LYS A 205 3.55 23.60 10.54
CA LYS A 205 4.57 22.54 10.60
C LYS A 205 4.48 21.74 11.91
N GLY A 206 4.33 22.40 13.05
CA GLY A 206 4.17 21.75 14.35
C GLY A 206 2.91 20.87 14.42
N LEU A 207 1.78 21.36 13.88
CA LEU A 207 0.54 20.58 13.76
C LEU A 207 0.72 19.33 12.89
N CYS A 208 1.42 19.46 11.76
CA CYS A 208 1.72 18.31 10.90
C CYS A 208 2.64 17.28 11.56
N GLU A 209 3.60 17.69 12.38
CA GLU A 209 4.47 16.78 13.12
C GLU A 209 3.70 16.05 14.22
N TRP A 210 2.93 16.78 15.03
CA TRP A 210 2.07 16.21 16.06
C TRP A 210 1.07 15.19 15.49
N ALA A 211 0.45 15.51 14.35
CA ALA A 211 -0.49 14.60 13.69
C ALA A 211 0.17 13.37 13.05
N ARG A 212 1.49 13.39 12.80
CA ARG A 212 2.24 12.25 12.23
C ARG A 212 2.74 11.26 13.29
N GLU A 213 2.89 11.70 14.53
CA GLU A 213 3.41 10.88 15.65
C GLU A 213 2.63 9.58 15.91
N PRO A 214 1.28 9.55 15.90
CA PRO A 214 0.52 8.31 16.07
C PRO A 214 0.68 7.35 14.88
N CYS A 215 0.76 7.89 13.66
CA CYS A 215 0.87 7.11 12.43
C CYS A 215 2.20 6.36 12.35
N HIS A 216 3.28 6.98 12.86
CA HIS A 216 4.60 6.36 12.93
C HIS A 216 4.68 5.22 13.95
N ALA A 217 3.92 5.31 15.05
CA ALA A 217 3.87 4.28 16.08
C ALA A 217 3.17 3.00 15.58
N GLU A 218 2.09 3.12 14.82
CA GLU A 218 1.39 1.95 14.24
C GLU A 218 2.21 1.22 13.17
N LEU A 219 2.99 1.95 12.36
CA LEU A 219 3.88 1.37 11.34
C LEU A 219 5.07 0.60 11.94
N CYS A 220 5.49 0.96 13.16
CA CYS A 220 6.64 0.37 13.83
C CYS A 220 6.28 -0.76 14.81
N HIS A 221 5.00 -1.08 14.99
CA HIS A 221 4.62 -2.23 15.82
C HIS A 221 5.06 -3.53 15.12
N PRO A 222 6.00 -4.31 15.71
CA PRO A 222 6.28 -5.64 15.19
C PRO A 222 4.99 -6.47 15.32
N CYS A 223 4.50 -7.00 14.19
CA CYS A 223 3.46 -8.01 14.23
C CYS A 223 3.94 -9.15 15.16
N PRO A 224 3.10 -9.63 16.10
CA PRO A 224 3.42 -10.85 16.82
C PRO A 224 3.56 -11.98 15.79
N VAL A 225 4.79 -12.48 15.63
CA VAL A 225 5.11 -13.59 14.74
C VAL A 225 4.57 -14.87 15.38
N LEU A 226 3.27 -15.12 15.23
CA LEU A 226 2.67 -16.43 15.47
C LEU A 226 2.65 -17.17 14.13
N HIS A 227 3.43 -18.25 14.04
CA HIS A 227 3.60 -19.22 12.93
C HIS A 227 4.93 -19.16 12.15
N PRO A 228 5.51 -20.33 11.81
CA PRO A 228 6.76 -20.41 11.09
C PRO A 228 6.59 -19.86 9.67
N GLN A 229 7.22 -18.72 9.42
CA GLN A 229 7.33 -18.13 8.09
C GLN A 229 8.14 -19.06 7.16
N PRO A 230 7.91 -19.04 5.84
CA PRO A 230 8.81 -19.66 4.87
C PRO A 230 10.24 -19.14 5.09
N SER A 231 11.24 -20.02 5.01
CA SER A 231 12.65 -19.76 5.36
C SER A 231 13.32 -18.56 4.65
N TRP A 232 12.70 -18.00 3.62
CA TRP A 232 13.16 -16.83 2.88
C TRP A 232 12.68 -15.48 3.47
N VAL A 233 11.70 -15.48 4.36
CA VAL A 233 11.25 -14.27 5.09
C VAL A 233 12.23 -13.94 6.23
N THR A 234 12.81 -14.95 6.85
CA THR A 234 13.82 -14.82 7.91
C THR A 234 15.16 -14.26 7.41
N SER A 235 15.39 -14.21 6.10
CA SER A 235 16.60 -13.64 5.49
C SER A 235 16.50 -12.15 5.15
N MET A 236 15.36 -11.49 5.40
CA MET A 236 15.30 -10.03 5.30
C MET A 236 15.89 -9.41 6.58
N PRO A 237 16.91 -8.52 6.47
CA PRO A 237 17.45 -7.87 7.66
C PRO A 237 16.38 -6.98 8.31
N SER A 238 16.21 -7.14 9.62
CA SER A 238 15.36 -6.28 10.45
C SER A 238 15.77 -4.81 10.31
N PRO A 239 14.83 -3.84 10.26
CA PRO A 239 15.20 -2.43 10.27
C PRO A 239 15.76 -2.04 11.65
N THR A 240 17.06 -1.87 11.74
CA THR A 240 17.72 -1.32 12.94
C THR A 240 17.72 0.21 12.85
N CYS A 241 16.84 0.88 13.60
CA CYS A 241 16.91 2.33 13.77
C CYS A 241 17.95 2.66 14.86
N THR A 242 19.07 3.27 14.48
CA THR A 242 20.05 3.84 15.42
C THR A 242 20.01 5.38 15.35
N MET A 243 19.95 6.04 16.51
CA MET A 243 20.11 7.50 16.59
C MET A 243 21.60 7.87 16.45
N GLY A 244 21.93 8.76 15.53
CA GLY A 244 23.30 9.23 15.29
C GLY A 244 23.40 10.76 15.26
N ARG A 245 24.43 11.31 15.92
CA ARG A 245 24.73 12.75 16.01
C ARG A 245 25.60 13.19 14.84
N TRP A 246 25.13 14.13 14.00
CA TRP A 246 25.94 14.76 12.94
C TRP A 246 26.24 16.23 13.30
N GLY A 247 27.50 16.55 13.59
CA GLY A 247 28.00 17.92 13.71
C GLY A 247 27.76 18.63 15.06
N PRO A 248 28.30 19.86 15.24
CA PRO A 248 28.33 20.57 16.51
C PRO A 248 27.06 21.41 16.82
N SER A 249 25.97 21.25 16.07
CA SER A 249 24.71 21.97 16.30
C SER A 249 23.83 21.29 17.38
N PRO A 250 23.14 22.04 18.26
CA PRO A 250 22.33 21.46 19.35
C PRO A 250 20.96 20.90 18.92
N GLN A 251 20.76 20.61 17.62
CA GLN A 251 19.51 20.07 17.07
C GLN A 251 19.64 18.57 16.78
N TRP A 252 18.72 17.78 17.34
CA TRP A 252 18.54 16.37 17.02
C TRP A 252 17.70 16.24 15.74
N TRP A 253 18.24 15.56 14.72
CA TRP A 253 17.52 15.23 13.50
C TRP A 253 17.20 13.73 13.47
N PRO A 254 16.05 13.28 12.94
CA PRO A 254 15.83 11.87 12.65
C PRO A 254 16.88 11.42 11.63
N GLY A 255 17.73 10.46 12.01
CA GLY A 255 18.62 9.79 11.08
C GLY A 255 17.82 9.08 9.99
N SER A 256 18.29 9.15 8.75
CA SER A 256 17.70 8.46 7.61
C SER A 256 17.41 6.98 7.94
N CYS A 257 16.16 6.55 7.80
CA CYS A 257 15.85 5.13 7.66
C CYS A 257 16.49 4.67 6.34
N SER A 258 17.64 4.02 6.42
CA SER A 258 18.23 3.34 5.28
C SER A 258 17.37 2.13 4.93
N ALA A 259 16.51 2.25 3.92
CA ALA A 259 16.06 1.09 3.17
C ALA A 259 17.31 0.41 2.56
N PRO A 260 17.40 -0.94 2.54
CA PRO A 260 18.50 -1.62 1.88
C PRO A 260 18.29 -1.56 0.35
N CYS A 261 18.58 -0.41 -0.24
CA CYS A 261 18.90 -0.26 -1.66
C CYS A 261 19.38 1.19 -1.93
N GLN A 262 20.64 1.48 -1.63
CA GLN A 262 21.37 2.51 -2.37
C GLN A 262 22.22 1.82 -3.43
N VAL A 263 21.78 1.88 -4.69
CA VAL A 263 22.67 1.69 -5.84
C VAL A 263 23.64 2.87 -5.84
N ARG A 264 24.81 2.69 -5.22
CA ARG A 264 25.91 3.65 -5.29
C ARG A 264 26.82 3.23 -6.45
N LEU A 265 26.53 3.73 -7.65
CA LEU A 265 27.49 3.77 -8.75
C LEU A 265 28.64 4.71 -8.33
N GLY A 266 29.81 4.15 -8.05
CA GLY A 266 31.00 4.92 -7.68
C GLY A 266 32.21 4.02 -7.54
N ALA A 267 33.03 3.99 -8.59
CA ALA A 267 34.30 3.29 -8.65
C ALA A 267 35.26 3.67 -7.51
N ARG A 268 35.93 2.67 -6.92
CA ARG A 268 37.33 2.76 -6.44
C ARG A 268 37.92 1.36 -6.16
N GLN A 269 38.90 1.03 -6.99
CA GLN A 269 40.11 0.23 -6.73
C GLN A 269 40.49 0.01 -5.26
N GLY A 270 40.93 -1.21 -4.93
CA GLY A 270 41.76 -1.50 -3.75
C GLY A 270 41.66 -2.95 -3.26
N TYR A 271 42.72 -3.72 -3.49
CA TYR A 271 43.04 -5.08 -3.01
C TYR A 271 42.96 -5.21 -1.47
N ASP A 272 42.48 -6.35 -0.93
CA ASP A 272 43.29 -7.39 -0.27
C ASP A 272 42.44 -8.52 0.38
N PRO A 273 43.01 -9.72 0.66
CA PRO A 273 42.30 -11.01 0.62
C PRO A 273 41.84 -11.55 1.99
N ALA A 274 41.06 -12.63 1.90
CA ALA A 274 40.50 -13.43 3.00
C ALA A 274 41.54 -13.93 4.03
N PRO A 275 41.06 -14.43 5.19
CA PRO A 275 41.18 -15.88 5.39
C PRO A 275 40.03 -16.57 6.15
N GLY A 276 39.75 -17.81 5.72
CA GLY A 276 39.36 -18.94 6.57
C GLY A 276 37.89 -19.07 6.97
N TRP A 277 37.19 -20.07 6.43
CA TRP A 277 36.73 -21.31 7.10
C TRP A 277 36.01 -22.19 6.07
N GLY A 278 36.33 -23.49 6.07
CA GLY A 278 36.11 -24.44 4.97
C GLY A 278 34.70 -25.01 4.78
N PRO A 279 34.54 -26.00 3.89
CA PRO A 279 33.24 -26.48 3.40
C PRO A 279 32.68 -27.57 4.31
N MET A 280 31.37 -27.55 4.58
CA MET A 280 30.69 -28.69 5.21
C MET A 280 29.28 -28.87 4.67
N PHE A 281 29.19 -29.51 3.51
CA PHE A 281 28.05 -30.37 3.19
C PHE A 281 28.19 -31.69 3.97
N PRO A 282 27.09 -32.27 4.46
CA PRO A 282 26.94 -33.71 4.52
C PRO A 282 25.96 -34.24 3.42
N PRO A 283 26.14 -35.49 2.96
CA PRO A 283 25.39 -36.13 1.86
C PRO A 283 24.10 -36.84 2.35
N PRO A 284 23.27 -37.46 1.45
CA PRO A 284 21.87 -37.77 1.72
C PRO A 284 21.64 -39.18 2.30
N SER A 285 20.68 -39.30 3.22
CA SER A 285 20.03 -40.55 3.70
C SER A 285 18.88 -40.12 4.64
N GLN A 286 17.64 -40.61 4.68
CA GLN A 286 16.91 -41.82 4.26
C GLN A 286 15.38 -41.48 4.30
N PRO A 287 14.46 -42.35 3.83
CA PRO A 287 13.06 -42.02 3.50
C PRO A 287 12.11 -42.06 4.72
N ILE A 288 11.10 -41.19 4.71
CA ILE A 288 10.04 -41.14 5.73
C ILE A 288 8.90 -42.10 5.35
N PRO A 289 8.39 -42.94 6.27
CA PRO A 289 7.38 -43.96 6.00
C PRO A 289 5.95 -43.40 5.82
N MET A 290 5.17 -44.08 4.98
CA MET A 290 3.72 -43.87 4.79
C MET A 290 2.92 -44.18 6.07
N ALA A 291 1.94 -43.35 6.39
CA ALA A 291 0.92 -43.58 7.42
C ALA A 291 -0.47 -43.88 6.79
N PRO A 292 -1.33 -44.69 7.45
CA PRO A 292 -2.47 -45.41 6.87
C PRO A 292 -3.78 -44.59 6.76
N PRO A 293 -4.82 -45.09 6.05
CA PRO A 293 -6.04 -44.33 5.79
C PRO A 293 -6.94 -44.19 7.02
N PHE A 294 -7.60 -43.04 7.14
CA PHE A 294 -8.65 -42.75 8.12
C PHE A 294 -9.86 -43.66 7.92
N ARG A 295 -10.30 -44.29 9.02
CA ARG A 295 -11.57 -45.02 9.16
C ARG A 295 -12.70 -44.04 9.47
N GLN A 296 -13.83 -44.19 8.78
CA GLN A 296 -15.11 -43.57 9.12
C GLN A 296 -15.65 -44.11 10.46
N GLY A 297 -16.27 -43.23 11.23
CA GLY A 297 -17.04 -43.50 12.44
C GLY A 297 -17.71 -42.23 12.93
#